data_AF-A0A009LA08-F1
#
_entry.id   AF-A0A009LA08-F1
#
_cell.length_a   1.000
_cell.length_b   1.000
_cell.length_c   1.000
_cell.angle_alpha   90.00
_cell.angle_beta   90.00
_cell.angle_gamma   90.00
#
_symmetry.space_group_name_H-M   'P 1'
#
loop_
_entity.id
_entity.type
_entity.pdbx_description
1 polymer ?
#
loop_
_entity_poly.entity_id
_entity_poly.type
_entity_poly.pdbx_seq_one_letter_code
_entity_poly.pdbx_strand_id
1 'polypeptide(L)' 'MHCIKLLGDKLTARSFPSQVNEIHARVALLNKFTELGRPHTQVVT' A
#
# COMPACT_ATOMS: atom_id res chain seq x y z
N MET A 1 -2.53 23.74 -14.10
CA MET A 1 -2.15 22.85 -12.98
C MET A 1 -3.20 22.88 -11.85
N HIS A 2 -4.50 22.74 -12.16
CA HIS A 2 -5.55 22.79 -11.13
C HIS A 2 -5.77 21.40 -10.49
N CYS A 3 -5.75 20.32 -11.27
CA CYS A 3 -5.95 18.96 -10.78
C CYS A 3 -4.86 18.50 -9.81
N ILE A 4 -3.59 18.88 -10.05
CA ILE A 4 -2.47 18.56 -9.14
C ILE A 4 -2.66 19.28 -7.79
N LYS A 5 -3.15 20.53 -7.81
CA LYS A 5 -3.43 21.30 -6.60
C LYS A 5 -4.57 20.69 -5.79
N LEU A 6 -5.68 20.33 -6.44
CA LEU A 6 -6.79 19.64 -5.80
C LEU A 6 -6.39 18.28 -5.21
N LEU A 7 -5.47 17.57 -5.88
CA LEU A 7 -4.91 16.32 -5.35
C LEU A 7 -4.09 16.58 -4.07
N GLY A 8 -3.24 17.60 -4.08
CA GLY A 8 -2.47 18.05 -2.92
C GLY A 8 -3.37 18.48 -1.75
N ASP A 9 -4.44 19.23 -2.02
CA ASP A 9 -5.39 19.69 -1.00
C ASP A 9 -6.16 18.51 -0.39
N LYS A 10 -6.59 17.55 -1.22
CA LYS A 10 -7.29 16.35 -0.76
C LYS A 10 -6.39 15.41 0.05
N LEU A 11 -5.10 15.33 -0.29
CA LEU A 11 -4.11 14.60 0.49
C LEU A 11 -3.89 15.28 1.83
N THR A 12 -3.67 16.60 1.85
CA THR A 12 -3.48 17.40 3.08
C THR A 12 -4.72 17.43 3.97
N ALA A 13 -5.92 17.28 3.39
CA ALA A 13 -7.17 17.17 4.13
C ALA A 13 -7.27 15.89 4.99
N ARG A 14 -6.41 14.88 4.76
CA ARG A 14 -6.24 13.73 5.66
C ARG A 14 -5.12 14.04 6.65
N SER A 15 -5.30 13.67 7.92
CA SER A 15 -4.22 13.76 8.89
C SER A 15 -3.04 12.87 8.47
N PHE A 16 -1.80 13.32 8.73
CA PHE A 16 -0.60 12.54 8.43
C PHE A 16 -0.64 11.10 8.96
N PRO A 17 -1.13 10.83 10.21
CA PRO A 17 -1.35 9.46 10.67
C PRO A 17 -2.32 8.65 9.80
N SER A 18 -3.40 9.26 9.31
CA SER A 18 -4.36 8.58 8.42
C SER A 18 -3.74 8.20 7.08
N GLN A 19 -2.82 9.03 6.55
CA GLN A 19 -2.10 8.72 5.31
C GLN A 19 -1.13 7.55 5.51
N VAL A 20 -0.38 7.54 6.61
CA VAL A 20 0.55 6.44 6.94
C VAL A 20 -0.20 5.12 7.12
N ASN A 21 -1.34 5.14 7.82
CA ASN A 21 -2.17 3.95 8.00
C ASN A 21 -2.72 3.40 6.67
N GLU A 22 -3.12 4.27 5.75
CA GLU A 22 -3.56 3.85 4.42
C GLU A 22 -2.43 3.18 3.62
N ILE A 23 -1.22 3.74 3.66
CA ILE A 23 -0.05 3.16 3.00
C ILE A 23 0.29 1.80 3.62
N HIS A 24 0.29 1.69 4.95
CA HIS A 24 0.51 0.42 5.65
C HIS A 24 -0.51 -0.65 5.23
N ALA A 25 -1.79 -0.30 5.12
CA ALA A 25 -2.83 -1.23 4.68
C ALA A 25 -2.58 -1.73 3.24
N ARG A 26 -2.17 -0.84 2.33
CA ARG A 26 -1.83 -1.22 0.95
C ARG A 26 -0.59 -2.10 0.89
N VAL A 27 0.46 -1.79 1.64
CA VAL A 27 1.67 -2.61 1.74
C VAL A 27 1.35 -4.01 2.30
N ALA A 28 0.52 -4.11 3.34
CA ALA A 28 0.10 -5.39 3.90
C ALA A 28 -0.65 -6.26 2.88
N LEU A 29 -1.53 -5.65 2.08
CA LEU A 29 -2.22 -6.34 0.99
C LEU A 29 -1.25 -6.84 -0.08
N LEU A 30 -0.31 -5.99 -0.53
CA LEU A 30 0.71 -6.35 -1.51
C LEU A 30 1.60 -7.48 -1.02
N ASN A 31 2.06 -7.43 0.23
CA ASN A 31 2.86 -8.51 0.83
C ASN A 31 2.11 -9.84 0.84
N LYS A 32 0.79 -9.81 1.10
CA LYS A 32 -0.02 -11.03 1.05
C LYS A 32 -0.12 -11.60 -0.36
N PHE A 33 -0.27 -10.76 -1.39
CA PHE A 33 -0.22 -11.22 -2.77
C PHE A 33 1.16 -11.79 -3.14
N THR A 34 2.24 -11.16 -2.69
CA THR A 34 3.61 -11.66 -2.90
C THR A 34 3.79 -13.04 -2.28
N GLU A 35 3.32 -13.25 -1.05
CA GLU A 35 3.38 -14.56 -0.39
C GLU A 35 2.54 -15.62 -1.11
N LEU A 36 1.36 -15.26 -1.61
CA LEU A 36 0.52 -16.17 -2.39
C LEU A 36 1.14 -16.55 -3.74
N GLY A 37 1.86 -15.63 -4.38
CA GLY A 37 2.55 -15.86 -5.65
C GLY A 37 3.92 -16.53 -5.50
N ARG A 38 4.42 -16.68 -4.27
CA ARG A 38 5.74 -17.25 -4.01
C ARG A 38 5.70 -18.77 -4.22
N PRO A 39 6.55 -19.34 -5.09
CA PRO A 39 6.62 -20.79 -5.25
C PRO A 39 7.08 -21.43 -3.94
N HIS A 40 6.33 -22.42 -3.47
CA HIS A 40 6.70 -23.20 -2.29
C HIS A 40 7.57 -24.37 -2.70
N THR A 41 8.89 -24.20 -2.60
CA THR A 41 9.84 -25.28 -2.83
C THR A 41 9.85 -26.22 -1.62
N GLN A 42 9.36 -27.44 -1.81
CA GLN A 42 9.51 -28.51 -0.81
C GLN A 42 10.77 -29.32 -1.13
N VAL A 43 11.61 -29.53 -0.12
CA VAL A 43 12.72 -30.48 -0.20
C VAL A 43 12.13 -31.86 0.01
N VAL A 44 12.08 -32.67 -1.04
CA VAL A 44 11.67 -34.08 -0.95
C VAL A 44 12.87 -34.88 -0.45
N THR A 45 12.71 -35.61 0.65
CA THR A 45 13.70 -36.57 1.19
C THR A 45 13.35 -37.97 0.74
#